data_AF-A0A7R8X3I1-F1
#
_entry.id   AF-A0A7R8X3I1-F1
#
_cell.length_a   1.000
_cell.length_b   1.000
_cell.length_c   1.000
_cell.angle_alpha   90.00
_cell.angle_beta   90.00
_cell.angle_gamma   90.00
#
_symmetry.space_group_name_H-M   'P 1'
#
loop_
_entity.id
_entity.type
_entity.pdbx_description
1 polymer ?
#
loop_
_entity_poly.entity_id
_entity_poly.type
_entity_poly.pdbx_seq_one_letter_code
_entity_poly.pdbx_strand_id
1 'polypeptide(L)'
;MWLEVECAKQEKRHELVLSGKEVSARIDELEGALDPHVYTLTQVNFLEVSRTSLCILSDSIAQLTNLVQLVVHTNHLVALPSSLGHLTKLKLFDASNNLLQSEELNLKGNKMKDKRLGKLVSGGGSSKQILDYVRSHCPREKEESTSDSKKSAKGKKGKQENKHSQSHNSDLDAVMDSLNRLEILHSAEKESLVIALTPEVLDVRPHIICCIIRNLDFSGTKLKQFLALQTRLHETLGDRRNVATIATHDVEKIPSEGPLRYEARPPSAIAIEPLNRPGPGPVPARELFLQLQREADALRKEKKRNTYSGIHRYLHLLEGKPLWPCLVDCHDRVLSFHPITNSHLTKISEETTNVLVEVTSSSSQPICRKIADTLILESLLMGLGKVEDQGSKQVLVVEQVRVLNPDGNLKFVYPSKVDCLYEHPDVRVLRKY
;
A
#
# COMPACT_ATOMS: atom_id res chain seq x y z
N MET A 1 -9.77 8.38 -42.91
CA MET A 1 -8.43 7.85 -42.62
C MET A 1 -7.67 8.92 -41.88
N TRP A 2 -7.17 8.63 -40.69
CA TRP A 2 -6.33 9.56 -39.92
C TRP A 2 -4.97 9.75 -40.60
N LEU A 3 -4.43 10.97 -40.55
CA LEU A 3 -3.18 11.34 -41.24
C LEU A 3 -1.99 10.51 -40.77
N GLU A 4 -1.94 10.19 -39.48
CA GLU A 4 -0.89 9.36 -38.86
C GLU A 4 -0.91 7.93 -39.39
N VAL A 5 -2.11 7.41 -39.66
CA VAL A 5 -2.33 6.06 -40.21
C VAL A 5 -1.93 6.02 -41.68
N GLU A 6 -2.28 7.06 -42.44
CA GLU A 6 -1.89 7.20 -43.84
C GLU A 6 -0.36 7.31 -43.98
N CYS A 7 0.27 8.17 -43.17
CA CYS A 7 1.72 8.34 -43.14
C CYS A 7 2.43 7.03 -42.76
N ALA A 8 1.99 6.34 -41.71
CA ALA A 8 2.53 5.05 -41.32
C ALA A 8 2.40 3.99 -42.41
N LYS A 9 1.31 4.02 -43.20
CA LYS A 9 1.11 3.12 -44.33
C LYS A 9 2.06 3.40 -45.49
N GLN A 10 2.20 4.68 -45.87
CA GLN A 10 3.04 5.09 -47.00
C GLN A 10 4.53 4.85 -46.70
N GLU A 11 4.96 5.18 -45.48
CA GLU A 11 6.35 5.04 -45.02
C GLU A 11 6.69 3.62 -44.53
N LYS A 12 5.71 2.69 -44.53
CA LYS A 12 5.85 1.31 -44.01
C LYS A 12 6.41 1.27 -42.59
N ARG A 13 5.93 2.15 -41.71
CA ARG A 13 6.40 2.24 -40.33
C ARG A 13 6.00 1.00 -39.55
N HIS A 14 6.90 0.57 -38.67
CA HIS A 14 6.65 -0.54 -37.75
C HIS A 14 6.09 -0.06 -36.40
N GLU A 15 5.94 1.26 -36.23
CA GLU A 15 5.52 1.88 -34.99
C GLU A 15 4.46 2.93 -35.29
N LEU A 16 3.37 2.90 -34.53
CA LEU A 16 2.29 3.88 -34.62
C LEU A 16 1.94 4.36 -33.21
N VAL A 17 2.04 5.67 -33.00
CA VAL A 17 1.71 6.34 -31.74
C VAL A 17 0.54 7.28 -32.00
N LEU A 18 -0.56 7.07 -31.28
CA LEU A 18 -1.80 7.82 -31.36
C LEU A 18 -2.09 8.39 -29.97
N SER A 19 -1.62 9.60 -29.69
CA SER A 19 -1.79 10.21 -28.37
C SER A 19 -2.16 11.68 -28.47
N GLY A 20 -2.73 12.22 -27.39
CA GLY A 20 -3.03 13.64 -27.26
C GLY A 20 -4.46 14.03 -27.67
N LYS A 21 -4.76 15.32 -27.50
CA LYS A 21 -6.13 15.86 -27.56
C LYS A 21 -6.77 15.77 -28.93
N GLU A 22 -5.99 15.87 -30.00
CA GLU A 22 -6.48 15.82 -31.38
C GLU A 22 -6.89 14.41 -31.80
N VAL A 23 -6.15 13.40 -31.35
CA VAL A 23 -6.53 11.99 -31.54
C VAL A 23 -7.73 11.67 -30.66
N SER A 24 -7.76 12.15 -29.41
CA SER A 24 -8.91 11.98 -28.52
C SER A 24 -10.20 12.55 -29.11
N ALA A 25 -10.18 13.76 -29.67
CA ALA A 25 -11.36 14.34 -30.31
C ALA A 25 -11.86 13.50 -31.51
N ARG A 26 -10.94 12.95 -32.31
CA ARG A 26 -11.30 12.06 -33.43
C ARG A 26 -11.84 10.70 -32.95
N ILE A 27 -11.41 10.23 -31.79
CA ILE A 27 -11.95 9.03 -31.14
C ILE A 27 -13.36 9.30 -30.62
N ASP A 28 -13.61 10.47 -30.04
CA ASP A 28 -14.96 10.89 -29.62
C ASP A 28 -15.93 10.98 -30.81
N GLU A 29 -15.47 11.49 -31.96
CA GLU A 29 -16.24 11.50 -33.22
C GLU A 29 -16.59 10.10 -33.74
N LEU A 30 -15.81 9.08 -33.37
CA LEU A 30 -16.02 7.67 -33.69
C LEU A 30 -16.60 6.88 -32.51
N GLU A 31 -17.34 7.55 -31.62
CA GLU A 31 -18.02 6.94 -30.46
C GLU A 31 -17.06 6.13 -29.55
N GLY A 32 -15.83 6.60 -29.39
CA GLY A 32 -14.83 5.96 -28.54
C GLY A 32 -14.06 4.82 -29.22
N ALA A 33 -14.11 4.70 -30.56
CA ALA A 33 -13.38 3.71 -31.34
C ALA A 33 -12.20 4.31 -32.15
N LEU A 34 -11.24 3.47 -32.52
CA LEU A 34 -10.16 3.83 -33.45
C LEU A 34 -10.62 3.83 -34.91
N ASP A 35 -9.93 4.60 -35.74
CA ASP A 35 -10.07 4.49 -37.20
C ASP A 35 -9.84 3.04 -37.66
N PRO A 36 -10.80 2.41 -38.36
CA PRO A 36 -10.67 1.03 -38.83
C PRO A 36 -9.40 0.77 -39.67
N HIS A 37 -8.85 1.80 -40.31
CA HIS A 37 -7.64 1.67 -41.12
C HIS A 37 -6.38 1.40 -40.28
N VAL A 38 -6.38 1.71 -38.98
CA VAL A 38 -5.30 1.33 -38.06
C VAL A 38 -5.04 -0.18 -38.12
N TYR A 39 -6.10 -0.97 -38.17
CA TYR A 39 -6.03 -2.44 -38.17
C TYR A 39 -5.51 -3.02 -39.50
N THR A 40 -5.43 -2.21 -40.56
CA THR A 40 -4.88 -2.62 -41.86
C THR A 40 -3.35 -2.57 -41.92
N LEU A 41 -2.70 -1.96 -40.92
CA LEU A 41 -1.25 -1.76 -40.85
C LEU A 41 -0.53 -3.01 -40.33
N THR A 42 -0.61 -4.11 -41.07
CA THR A 42 -0.09 -5.42 -40.65
C THR A 42 1.42 -5.46 -40.36
N GLN A 43 2.19 -4.43 -40.77
CA GLN A 43 3.62 -4.30 -40.51
C GLN A 43 3.95 -3.68 -39.15
N VAL A 44 2.95 -3.13 -38.45
CA VAL A 44 3.14 -2.48 -37.14
C VAL A 44 3.44 -3.53 -36.08
N ASN A 45 4.56 -3.31 -35.39
CA ASN A 45 5.04 -4.10 -34.27
C ASN A 45 4.83 -3.36 -32.93
N PHE A 46 4.70 -2.03 -32.95
CA PHE A 46 4.43 -1.21 -31.77
C PHE A 46 3.21 -0.31 -32.04
N LEU A 47 2.15 -0.48 -31.26
CA LEU A 47 0.97 0.38 -31.29
C LEU A 47 0.76 0.99 -29.91
N GLU A 48 0.86 2.31 -29.84
CA GLU A 48 0.53 3.07 -28.64
C GLU A 48 -0.70 3.94 -28.92
N VAL A 49 -1.73 3.79 -28.09
CA VAL A 49 -2.89 4.69 -28.04
C VAL A 49 -3.07 5.12 -26.61
N SER A 50 -2.61 6.31 -26.22
CA SER A 50 -2.58 6.67 -24.80
C SER A 50 -2.95 8.12 -24.56
N ARG A 51 -3.58 8.38 -23.40
CA ARG A 51 -4.11 9.70 -23.04
C ARG A 51 -5.18 10.17 -24.04
N THR A 52 -6.09 9.27 -24.41
CA THR A 52 -7.24 9.55 -25.28
C THR A 52 -8.53 9.06 -24.64
N SER A 53 -9.66 9.26 -25.31
CA SER A 53 -10.98 8.83 -24.86
C SER A 53 -11.39 7.46 -25.43
N LEU A 54 -10.43 6.58 -25.72
CA LEU A 54 -10.71 5.27 -26.30
C LEU A 54 -11.54 4.41 -25.34
N CYS A 55 -12.77 4.08 -25.74
CA CYS A 55 -13.72 3.28 -24.96
C CYS A 55 -13.81 1.83 -25.47
N ILE A 56 -13.57 1.63 -26.77
CA ILE A 56 -13.75 0.34 -27.45
C ILE A 56 -12.51 0.03 -28.30
N LEU A 57 -11.89 -1.12 -28.02
CA LEU A 57 -10.88 -1.70 -28.90
C LEU A 57 -11.55 -2.79 -29.76
N SER A 58 -11.56 -2.60 -31.08
CA SER A 58 -12.27 -3.50 -32.01
C SER A 58 -11.60 -4.87 -32.09
N ASP A 59 -12.38 -5.92 -32.38
CA ASP A 59 -11.86 -7.25 -32.68
C ASP A 59 -10.92 -7.28 -33.90
N SER A 60 -10.97 -6.24 -34.74
CA SER A 60 -10.06 -6.06 -35.87
C SER A 60 -8.60 -5.92 -35.42
N ILE A 61 -8.31 -5.68 -34.13
CA ILE A 61 -6.94 -5.65 -33.60
C ILE A 61 -6.17 -6.94 -33.91
N ALA A 62 -6.85 -8.08 -34.01
CA ALA A 62 -6.25 -9.36 -34.39
C ALA A 62 -5.59 -9.39 -35.78
N GLN A 63 -5.92 -8.43 -36.66
CA GLN A 63 -5.31 -8.31 -37.99
C GLN A 63 -3.86 -7.83 -37.93
N LEU A 64 -3.45 -7.18 -36.83
CA LEU A 64 -2.08 -6.74 -36.59
C LEU A 64 -1.18 -7.90 -36.16
N THR A 65 -1.07 -8.92 -36.99
CA THR A 65 -0.40 -10.19 -36.69
C THR A 65 1.10 -10.07 -36.33
N ASN A 66 1.72 -8.93 -36.67
CA ASN A 66 3.11 -8.63 -36.31
C ASN A 66 3.28 -7.85 -34.99
N LEU A 67 2.18 -7.46 -34.34
CA LEU A 67 2.22 -6.63 -33.14
C LEU A 67 2.97 -7.33 -32.00
N VAL A 68 4.03 -6.67 -31.52
CA VAL A 68 4.90 -7.11 -30.42
C VAL A 68 4.58 -6.33 -29.15
N GLN A 69 4.20 -5.06 -29.28
CA GLN A 69 3.88 -4.20 -28.15
C GLN A 69 2.58 -3.45 -28.41
N LEU A 70 1.65 -3.52 -27.46
CA LEU A 70 0.39 -2.79 -27.47
C LEU A 70 0.26 -2.01 -26.17
N VAL A 71 0.24 -0.69 -26.28
CA VAL A 71 0.14 0.23 -25.14
C VAL A 71 -1.15 1.03 -25.31
N VAL A 72 -2.13 0.78 -24.45
CA VAL A 72 -3.44 1.43 -24.45
C VAL A 72 -3.79 2.05 -23.11
N HIS A 73 -2.79 2.50 -22.34
CA HIS A 73 -2.99 3.02 -21.00
C HIS A 73 -3.61 4.42 -20.98
N THR A 74 -4.26 4.77 -19.87
CA THR A 74 -4.88 6.09 -19.67
C THR A 74 -5.92 6.38 -20.76
N ASN A 75 -6.89 5.48 -20.88
CA ASN A 75 -8.06 5.62 -21.75
C ASN A 75 -9.34 5.23 -20.96
N HIS A 76 -10.45 4.95 -21.64
CA HIS A 76 -11.74 4.61 -21.05
C HIS A 76 -12.23 3.22 -21.47
N LEU A 77 -11.32 2.29 -21.80
CA LEU A 77 -11.68 0.95 -22.25
C LEU A 77 -12.48 0.21 -21.17
N VAL A 78 -13.67 -0.26 -21.51
CA VAL A 78 -14.56 -0.99 -20.58
C VAL A 78 -14.34 -2.51 -20.66
N ALA A 79 -13.96 -3.01 -21.83
CA ALA A 79 -13.65 -4.40 -22.09
C ALA A 79 -12.50 -4.53 -23.10
N LEU A 80 -11.86 -5.70 -23.12
CA LEU A 80 -10.88 -6.05 -24.14
C LEU A 80 -11.49 -7.04 -25.14
N PRO A 81 -11.23 -6.87 -26.45
CA PRO A 81 -11.76 -7.78 -27.46
C PRO A 81 -11.19 -9.18 -27.25
N SER A 82 -12.05 -10.20 -27.32
CA SER A 82 -11.64 -11.61 -27.16
C SER A 82 -10.59 -12.04 -28.19
N SER A 83 -10.62 -11.42 -29.37
CA SER A 83 -9.68 -11.62 -30.47
C SER A 83 -8.25 -11.13 -30.18
N LEU A 84 -8.01 -10.36 -29.10
CA LEU A 84 -6.68 -9.96 -28.67
C LEU A 84 -5.75 -11.17 -28.43
N GLY A 85 -6.32 -12.32 -28.04
CA GLY A 85 -5.59 -13.59 -27.90
C GLY A 85 -5.05 -14.18 -29.20
N HIS A 86 -5.43 -13.66 -30.37
CA HIS A 86 -4.87 -14.10 -31.66
C HIS A 86 -3.52 -13.45 -31.97
N LEU A 87 -3.11 -12.43 -31.22
CA LEU A 87 -1.83 -11.73 -31.39
C LEU A 87 -0.66 -12.52 -30.80
N THR A 88 -0.30 -13.62 -31.46
CA THR A 88 0.72 -14.58 -30.99
C THR A 88 2.14 -14.01 -30.82
N LYS A 89 2.44 -12.84 -31.42
CA LYS A 89 3.74 -12.16 -31.31
C LYS A 89 3.79 -11.10 -30.21
N LEU A 90 2.65 -10.80 -29.56
CA LEU A 90 2.55 -9.77 -28.53
C LEU A 90 3.35 -10.19 -27.29
N LYS A 91 4.28 -9.34 -26.88
CA LYS A 91 5.18 -9.52 -25.73
C LYS A 91 4.90 -8.51 -24.62
N LEU A 92 4.51 -7.30 -24.99
CA LEU A 92 4.20 -6.23 -24.06
C LEU A 92 2.76 -5.78 -24.32
N PHE A 93 1.94 -5.82 -23.27
CA PHE A 93 0.58 -5.31 -23.30
C PHE A 93 0.34 -4.49 -22.05
N ASP A 94 0.07 -3.20 -22.22
CA ASP A 94 -0.27 -2.28 -21.14
C ASP A 94 -1.64 -1.67 -21.39
N ALA A 95 -2.61 -1.96 -20.53
CA ALA A 95 -3.94 -1.37 -20.53
C ALA A 95 -4.27 -0.71 -19.18
N SER A 96 -3.26 -0.30 -18.42
CA SER A 96 -3.43 0.36 -17.13
C SER A 96 -4.21 1.67 -17.24
N ASN A 97 -4.84 2.14 -16.15
CA ASN A 97 -5.65 3.37 -16.16
C ASN A 97 -6.77 3.36 -17.23
N ASN A 98 -7.53 2.27 -17.29
CA ASN A 98 -8.76 2.10 -18.07
C ASN A 98 -9.93 1.71 -17.14
N LEU A 99 -11.12 1.49 -17.70
CA LEU A 99 -12.35 1.12 -16.98
C LEU A 99 -12.68 -0.38 -17.10
N LEU A 100 -11.65 -1.22 -17.30
CA LEU A 100 -11.81 -2.65 -17.58
C LEU A 100 -12.49 -3.38 -16.41
N GLN A 101 -13.64 -4.00 -16.67
CA GLN A 101 -14.34 -4.80 -15.67
C GLN A 101 -13.75 -6.22 -15.59
N SER A 102 -13.55 -6.70 -14.36
CA SER A 102 -12.69 -7.85 -14.02
C SER A 102 -13.17 -9.24 -14.51
N GLU A 103 -14.30 -9.35 -15.19
CA GLU A 103 -14.94 -10.65 -15.47
C GLU A 103 -14.51 -11.30 -16.81
N GLU A 104 -13.79 -10.60 -17.71
CA GLU A 104 -13.59 -11.07 -19.10
C GLU A 104 -12.13 -11.33 -19.56
N LEU A 105 -11.15 -11.49 -18.65
CA LEU A 105 -9.77 -11.84 -19.07
C LEU A 105 -9.65 -13.33 -19.47
N ASN A 106 -10.11 -13.70 -20.67
CA ASN A 106 -9.94 -15.04 -21.22
C ASN A 106 -8.59 -15.19 -21.94
N LEU A 107 -7.60 -15.73 -21.23
CA LEU A 107 -6.25 -15.94 -21.77
C LEU A 107 -6.07 -17.28 -22.50
N LYS A 108 -7.12 -18.11 -22.60
CA LYS A 108 -7.09 -19.45 -23.22
C LYS A 108 -6.76 -19.35 -24.72
N GLY A 109 -5.81 -20.17 -25.19
CA GLY A 109 -5.41 -20.24 -26.60
C GLY A 109 -4.10 -19.51 -26.96
N ASN A 110 -3.56 -18.69 -26.05
CA ASN A 110 -2.28 -18.02 -26.27
C ASN A 110 -1.08 -18.99 -26.19
N LYS A 111 -0.14 -18.87 -27.13
CA LYS A 111 1.11 -19.66 -27.13
C LYS A 111 2.11 -19.07 -26.14
N MET A 112 1.94 -19.39 -24.86
CA MET A 112 2.79 -18.88 -23.79
C MET A 112 4.17 -19.55 -23.81
N LYS A 113 5.26 -18.76 -23.82
CA LYS A 113 6.64 -19.27 -23.66
C LYS A 113 6.88 -19.87 -22.28
N ASP A 114 6.20 -19.33 -21.27
CA ASP A 114 6.20 -19.86 -19.92
C ASP A 114 5.23 -21.05 -19.81
N LYS A 115 5.79 -22.25 -19.70
CA LYS A 115 5.03 -23.51 -19.60
C LYS A 115 4.14 -23.57 -18.35
N ARG A 116 4.46 -22.83 -17.28
CA ARG A 116 3.69 -22.80 -16.03
C ARG A 116 2.51 -21.85 -16.13
N LEU A 117 2.73 -20.66 -16.71
CA LEU A 117 1.65 -19.72 -17.02
C LEU A 117 0.66 -20.32 -18.04
N GLY A 118 1.18 -21.02 -19.05
CA GLY A 118 0.36 -21.78 -20.01
C GLY A 118 -0.55 -22.82 -19.33
N LYS A 119 -0.02 -23.61 -18.38
CA LYS A 119 -0.83 -24.57 -17.60
C LYS A 119 -1.88 -23.90 -16.72
N LEU A 120 -1.56 -22.76 -16.10
CA LEU A 120 -2.49 -22.00 -15.26
C LEU A 120 -3.70 -21.52 -16.07
N VAL A 121 -3.43 -21.05 -17.28
CA VAL A 121 -4.41 -20.55 -18.23
C VAL A 121 -5.25 -21.68 -18.85
N SER A 122 -4.63 -22.80 -19.25
CA SER A 122 -5.34 -23.96 -19.82
C SER A 122 -6.16 -24.75 -18.79
N GLY A 123 -5.69 -24.80 -17.54
CA GLY A 123 -6.31 -25.56 -16.45
C GLY A 123 -7.52 -24.89 -15.78
N GLY A 124 -8.00 -23.76 -16.30
CA GLY A 124 -9.14 -23.03 -15.72
C GLY A 124 -8.79 -22.24 -14.46
N GLY A 125 -7.53 -21.84 -14.28
CA GLY A 125 -7.13 -20.94 -13.19
C GLY A 125 -7.88 -19.62 -13.27
N SER A 126 -8.30 -19.09 -12.13
CA SER A 126 -9.03 -17.82 -12.09
C SER A 126 -8.13 -16.67 -12.55
N SER A 127 -8.74 -15.63 -13.12
CA SER A 127 -8.03 -14.43 -13.61
C SER A 127 -7.06 -13.86 -12.56
N LYS A 128 -7.40 -13.98 -11.27
CA LYS A 128 -6.57 -13.58 -10.13
C LYS A 128 -5.24 -14.35 -10.04
N GLN A 129 -5.25 -15.67 -10.22
CA GLN A 129 -4.03 -16.49 -10.15
C GLN A 129 -3.07 -16.19 -11.31
N ILE A 130 -3.63 -15.88 -12.48
CA ILE A 130 -2.85 -15.52 -13.67
C ILE A 130 -2.20 -14.14 -13.48
N LEU A 131 -2.95 -13.16 -12.94
CA LEU A 131 -2.45 -11.83 -12.63
C LEU A 131 -1.36 -11.83 -11.55
N ASP A 132 -1.51 -12.64 -10.50
CA ASP A 132 -0.49 -12.80 -9.46
C ASP A 132 0.82 -13.40 -10.01
N TYR A 133 0.72 -14.32 -10.98
CA TYR A 133 1.88 -14.89 -11.64
C TYR A 133 2.60 -13.89 -12.56
N VAL A 134 1.86 -13.11 -13.34
CA VAL A 134 2.42 -12.07 -14.23
C VAL A 134 3.09 -10.96 -13.43
N ARG A 135 2.45 -10.52 -12.33
CA ARG A 135 2.96 -9.48 -11.43
C ARG A 135 4.26 -9.88 -10.73
N SER A 136 4.48 -11.18 -10.51
CA SER A 136 5.68 -11.70 -9.86
C SER A 136 6.85 -11.97 -10.83
N HIS A 137 6.62 -11.95 -12.16
CA HIS A 137 7.61 -12.39 -13.14
C HIS A 137 7.89 -11.39 -14.29
N CYS A 138 7.29 -10.18 -14.30
CA CYS A 138 7.63 -9.12 -15.27
C CYS A 138 8.50 -8.00 -14.65
N PRO A 139 9.58 -7.54 -15.31
CA PRO A 139 10.40 -6.42 -14.85
C PRO A 139 9.77 -5.04 -15.20
N ARG A 140 9.86 -4.06 -14.30
CA ARG A 140 9.38 -2.67 -14.49
C ARG A 140 10.56 -1.68 -14.52
N GLU A 141 10.62 -0.81 -15.52
CA GLU A 141 11.52 0.36 -15.62
C GLU A 141 10.78 1.70 -15.41
N LYS A 142 11.56 2.75 -15.09
CA LYS A 142 11.21 4.03 -14.41
C LYS A 142 10.54 5.09 -15.30
N GLU A 143 9.72 5.95 -14.66
CA GLU A 143 9.06 7.15 -15.21
C GLU A 143 9.95 8.41 -15.15
N GLU A 144 9.74 9.36 -16.07
CA GLU A 144 10.05 10.80 -15.89
C GLU A 144 8.90 11.71 -16.38
N SER A 145 8.78 12.84 -15.67
CA SER A 145 7.81 13.96 -15.62
C SER A 145 7.99 15.01 -16.76
N THR A 146 7.15 16.03 -17.07
CA THR A 146 6.53 17.16 -16.29
C THR A 146 5.63 18.07 -17.21
N SER A 147 4.57 18.71 -16.64
CA SER A 147 4.03 20.12 -16.74
C SER A 147 4.13 21.00 -18.04
N ASP A 148 3.34 22.04 -18.39
CA ASP A 148 2.24 22.85 -17.79
C ASP A 148 1.61 23.84 -18.83
N SER A 149 0.40 24.37 -18.53
CA SER A 149 -0.14 25.75 -18.79
C SER A 149 -0.65 26.31 -20.17
N LYS A 150 -2.01 26.42 -20.24
CA LYS A 150 -2.97 27.53 -20.60
C LYS A 150 -2.70 28.74 -21.55
N LYS A 151 -3.78 29.07 -22.33
CA LYS A 151 -4.50 30.37 -22.66
C LYS A 151 -4.78 30.48 -24.19
N SER A 152 -5.89 30.98 -24.77
CA SER A 152 -6.94 31.97 -24.41
C SER A 152 -8.10 32.02 -25.45
N ALA A 153 -9.33 32.38 -24.99
CA ALA A 153 -10.40 33.27 -25.54
C ALA A 153 -10.72 33.30 -27.08
N LYS A 154 -11.95 33.47 -27.60
CA LYS A 154 -13.09 34.35 -27.23
C LYS A 154 -14.23 34.16 -28.27
N GLY A 155 -15.54 34.18 -27.89
CA GLY A 155 -16.64 34.28 -28.87
C GLY A 155 -18.07 34.09 -28.33
N LYS A 156 -18.69 35.17 -27.82
CA LYS A 156 -20.15 35.37 -27.54
C LYS A 156 -20.97 35.34 -28.86
N LYS A 157 -22.29 35.13 -28.98
CA LYS A 157 -23.48 35.05 -28.11
C LYS A 157 -24.63 34.54 -29.00
N GLY A 158 -25.52 33.70 -28.48
CA GLY A 158 -26.83 33.41 -29.05
C GLY A 158 -27.69 32.74 -27.98
N LYS A 159 -28.58 33.52 -27.37
CA LYS A 159 -29.35 33.19 -26.17
C LYS A 159 -30.75 32.75 -26.59
N GLN A 160 -31.09 31.48 -26.38
CA GLN A 160 -32.48 31.08 -26.15
C GLN A 160 -32.49 30.04 -25.02
N GLU A 161 -33.16 30.44 -23.95
CA GLU A 161 -33.37 29.70 -22.73
C GLU A 161 -34.23 28.47 -23.02
N ASN A 162 -33.76 27.28 -22.62
CA ASN A 162 -34.67 26.23 -22.19
C ASN A 162 -34.01 25.33 -21.14
N LYS A 163 -34.75 25.12 -20.05
CA LYS A 163 -34.40 24.37 -18.85
C LYS A 163 -34.17 22.88 -19.19
N HIS A 164 -32.98 22.34 -18.94
CA HIS A 164 -32.72 21.04 -18.30
C HIS A 164 -31.26 20.58 -18.48
N SER A 165 -30.57 20.30 -17.37
CA SER A 165 -29.50 19.31 -17.12
C SER A 165 -28.52 19.75 -16.03
N GLN A 166 -29.06 20.20 -14.88
CA GLN A 166 -28.39 20.01 -13.60
C GLN A 166 -28.76 18.62 -13.10
N SER A 167 -27.93 17.60 -13.30
CA SER A 167 -28.07 16.34 -12.53
C SER A 167 -26.85 15.41 -12.52
N HIS A 168 -25.81 15.58 -13.34
CA HIS A 168 -24.72 14.58 -13.37
C HIS A 168 -23.54 14.81 -12.42
N ASN A 169 -23.48 15.92 -11.68
CA ASN A 169 -22.38 16.19 -10.72
C ASN A 169 -22.76 15.94 -9.25
N SER A 170 -24.04 15.81 -8.92
CA SER A 170 -24.48 15.58 -7.53
C SER A 170 -24.27 14.13 -7.09
N ASP A 171 -24.37 13.18 -8.02
CA ASP A 171 -24.45 11.76 -7.68
C ASP A 171 -23.06 11.15 -7.45
N LEU A 172 -22.04 11.60 -8.18
CA LEU A 172 -20.63 11.22 -7.95
C LEU A 172 -20.10 11.79 -6.63
N ASP A 173 -20.41 13.06 -6.32
CA ASP A 173 -20.04 13.66 -5.03
C ASP A 173 -20.78 13.01 -3.86
N ALA A 174 -22.05 12.61 -4.04
CA ALA A 174 -22.80 11.87 -3.03
C ALA A 174 -22.26 10.45 -2.78
N VAL A 175 -21.82 9.75 -3.84
CA VAL A 175 -21.17 8.42 -3.73
C VAL A 175 -19.78 8.53 -3.12
N MET A 176 -19.00 9.58 -3.46
CA MET A 176 -17.68 9.83 -2.84
C MET A 176 -17.75 10.32 -1.39
N ASP A 177 -18.92 10.78 -0.95
CA ASP A 177 -19.17 11.21 0.42
C ASP A 177 -19.74 10.08 1.29
N SER A 178 -20.20 8.96 0.71
CA SER A 178 -20.67 7.77 1.45
C SER A 178 -19.58 6.77 1.84
N LEU A 179 -18.34 6.97 1.37
CA LEU A 179 -17.20 6.08 1.64
C LEU A 179 -16.60 6.28 3.04
N ASN A 180 -15.96 5.24 3.56
CA ASN A 180 -15.10 5.36 4.74
C ASN A 180 -13.93 6.29 4.44
N ARG A 181 -13.57 7.13 5.40
CA ARG A 181 -12.61 8.22 5.21
C ARG A 181 -11.38 7.98 6.06
N LEU A 182 -10.21 8.03 5.42
CA LEU A 182 -8.93 8.12 6.11
C LEU A 182 -8.41 9.55 5.99
N GLU A 183 -8.23 10.21 7.13
CA GLU A 183 -7.66 11.56 7.17
C GLU A 183 -6.21 11.50 7.65
N ILE A 184 -5.29 11.97 6.83
CA ILE A 184 -3.86 12.06 7.18
C ILE A 184 -3.57 13.48 7.65
N LEU A 185 -3.17 13.63 8.91
CA LEU A 185 -2.74 14.89 9.52
C LEU A 185 -1.24 15.07 9.34
N HIS A 186 -0.85 16.25 8.84
CA HIS A 186 0.55 16.62 8.74
C HIS A 186 1.11 16.99 10.11
N SER A 187 2.33 16.54 10.39
CA SER A 187 3.04 16.86 11.64
C SER A 187 3.57 18.30 11.56
N ALA A 188 2.93 19.26 12.22
CA ALA A 188 3.50 20.59 12.41
C ALA A 188 4.77 20.52 13.27
N GLU A 189 5.81 21.29 12.93
CA GLU A 189 7.18 21.15 13.47
C GLU A 189 7.30 21.21 15.01
N LYS A 190 6.32 21.80 15.71
CA LYS A 190 6.38 22.08 17.17
C LYS A 190 5.59 21.14 18.08
N GLU A 191 4.66 20.33 17.57
CA GLU A 191 3.71 19.57 18.43
C GLU A 191 3.62 18.07 18.13
N SER A 192 4.28 17.61 17.07
CA SER A 192 4.27 16.19 16.68
C SER A 192 5.27 15.37 17.48
N LEU A 193 4.92 14.12 17.79
CA LEU A 193 5.87 13.14 18.31
C LEU A 193 6.99 12.88 17.28
N VAL A 194 8.23 12.75 17.78
CA VAL A 194 9.43 12.54 16.96
C VAL A 194 10.19 11.32 17.47
N ILE A 195 10.72 10.51 16.55
CA ILE A 195 11.62 9.40 16.84
C ILE A 195 13.04 9.79 16.43
N ALA A 196 14.00 9.76 17.36
CA ALA A 196 15.41 9.97 17.08
C ALA A 196 16.17 8.64 17.08
N LEU A 197 16.88 8.35 15.98
CA LEU A 197 17.72 7.15 15.87
C LEU A 197 19.07 7.36 16.55
N THR A 198 19.60 6.33 17.22
CA THR A 198 21.01 6.31 17.64
C THR A 198 21.86 5.47 16.67
N PRO A 199 23.18 5.70 16.57
CA PRO A 199 24.04 4.98 15.63
C PRO A 199 24.02 3.46 15.84
N GLU A 200 23.93 3.00 17.08
CA GLU A 200 24.02 1.59 17.46
C GLU A 200 22.87 0.76 16.89
N VAL A 201 21.69 1.36 16.72
CA VAL A 201 20.51 0.63 16.20
C VAL A 201 20.62 0.34 14.71
N LEU A 202 21.44 1.09 13.98
CA LEU A 202 21.58 0.96 12.52
C LEU A 202 22.20 -0.38 12.13
N ASP A 203 23.09 -0.92 12.95
CA ASP A 203 23.75 -2.22 12.70
C ASP A 203 22.92 -3.42 13.16
N VAL A 204 21.91 -3.19 14.01
CA VAL A 204 21.10 -4.27 14.61
C VAL A 204 19.71 -4.36 13.99
N ARG A 205 19.01 -3.23 13.86
CA ARG A 205 17.65 -3.13 13.35
C ARG A 205 17.38 -1.71 12.79
N PRO A 206 17.91 -1.37 11.61
CA PRO A 206 17.98 0.03 11.12
C PRO A 206 16.64 0.66 10.73
N HIS A 207 15.58 -0.13 10.55
CA HIS A 207 14.32 0.34 10.00
C HIS A 207 13.25 0.42 11.09
N ILE A 208 12.71 1.62 11.30
CA ILE A 208 11.56 1.90 12.16
C ILE A 208 10.64 2.86 11.42
N ILE A 209 9.34 2.60 11.45
CA ILE A 209 8.31 3.46 10.90
C ILE A 209 7.25 3.64 11.97
N CYS A 210 6.83 4.89 12.20
CA CYS A 210 5.82 5.20 13.19
C CYS A 210 4.71 6.08 12.60
N CYS A 211 3.50 5.92 13.12
CA CYS A 211 2.39 6.85 12.94
C CYS A 211 1.53 6.86 14.21
N ILE A 212 0.73 7.90 14.40
CA ILE A 212 -0.27 7.92 15.47
C ILE A 212 -1.65 7.77 14.84
N ILE A 213 -2.41 6.78 15.28
CA ILE A 213 -3.82 6.65 14.91
C ILE A 213 -4.65 7.31 16.02
N ARG A 214 -5.35 8.38 15.68
CA ARG A 214 -6.11 9.23 16.60
C ARG A 214 -7.58 8.83 16.61
N ASN A 215 -8.25 9.09 17.74
CA ASN A 215 -9.70 8.93 17.90
C ASN A 215 -10.22 7.50 17.65
N LEU A 216 -9.44 6.50 18.05
CA LEU A 216 -9.84 5.10 17.98
C LEU A 216 -10.98 4.80 18.97
N ASP A 217 -11.93 3.98 18.53
CA ASP A 217 -12.97 3.38 19.36
C ASP A 217 -12.68 1.90 19.60
N PHE A 218 -12.23 1.57 20.81
CA PHE A 218 -11.93 0.21 21.24
C PHE A 218 -13.07 -0.48 22.00
N SER A 219 -14.28 0.08 21.99
CA SER A 219 -15.42 -0.48 22.69
C SER A 219 -15.78 -1.92 22.26
N GLY A 220 -16.30 -2.69 23.21
CA GLY A 220 -16.81 -4.05 22.98
C GLY A 220 -15.72 -5.02 22.53
N THR A 221 -15.89 -5.64 21.36
CA THR A 221 -14.95 -6.66 20.84
C THR A 221 -13.83 -6.07 19.98
N LYS A 222 -13.86 -4.76 19.70
CA LYS A 222 -12.96 -4.09 18.75
C LYS A 222 -11.50 -4.14 19.18
N LEU A 223 -11.19 -3.92 20.46
CA LEU A 223 -9.82 -4.07 20.99
C LEU A 223 -9.26 -5.47 20.74
N LYS A 224 -10.05 -6.50 21.02
CA LYS A 224 -9.65 -7.90 20.81
C LYS A 224 -9.41 -8.19 19.34
N GLN A 225 -10.26 -7.66 18.45
CA GLN A 225 -10.07 -7.79 17.00
C GLN A 225 -8.80 -7.06 16.55
N PHE A 226 -8.51 -5.88 17.07
CA PHE A 226 -7.29 -5.12 16.75
C PHE A 226 -6.02 -5.87 17.20
N LEU A 227 -6.03 -6.46 18.38
CA LEU A 227 -4.93 -7.30 18.86
C LEU A 227 -4.78 -8.60 18.03
N ALA A 228 -5.89 -9.18 17.57
CA ALA A 228 -5.88 -10.32 16.67
C ALA A 228 -5.32 -9.95 15.28
N LEU A 229 -5.65 -8.75 14.77
CA LEU A 229 -5.08 -8.19 13.56
C LEU A 229 -3.56 -8.06 13.66
N GLN A 230 -3.05 -7.47 14.75
CA GLN A 230 -1.60 -7.38 14.98
C GLN A 230 -0.93 -8.77 14.95
N THR A 231 -1.54 -9.75 15.64
CA THR A 231 -1.04 -11.13 15.66
C THR A 231 -1.00 -11.75 14.26
N ARG A 232 -2.06 -11.57 13.47
CA ARG A 232 -2.15 -12.05 12.09
C ARG A 232 -1.11 -11.40 11.18
N LEU A 233 -0.86 -10.10 11.33
CA LEU A 233 0.17 -9.39 10.55
C LEU A 233 1.58 -9.82 10.94
N HIS A 234 1.85 -10.08 12.23
CA HIS A 234 3.12 -10.67 12.67
C HIS A 234 3.35 -12.05 12.04
N GLU A 235 2.31 -12.89 11.91
CA GLU A 235 2.43 -14.23 11.34
C GLU A 235 2.58 -14.23 9.82
N THR A 236 1.93 -13.30 9.13
CA THR A 236 1.89 -13.24 7.66
C THR A 236 2.99 -12.33 7.10
N LEU A 237 2.78 -11.02 7.12
CA LEU A 237 3.70 -10.04 6.54
C LEU A 237 4.99 -9.88 7.34
N GLY A 238 4.93 -10.08 8.67
CA GLY A 238 6.08 -10.02 9.56
C GLY A 238 6.93 -11.29 9.57
N ASP A 239 6.52 -12.34 8.85
CA ASP A 239 7.12 -13.68 8.85
C ASP A 239 7.45 -14.17 10.27
N ARG A 240 6.41 -14.31 11.10
CA ARG A 240 6.55 -14.71 12.52
C ARG A 240 7.56 -13.82 13.26
N ARG A 241 7.46 -12.50 13.06
CA ARG A 241 8.34 -11.47 13.64
C ARG A 241 9.81 -11.50 13.18
N ASN A 242 10.21 -12.44 12.32
CA ASN A 242 11.59 -12.52 11.82
C ASN A 242 11.95 -11.28 11.01
N VAL A 243 11.05 -10.86 10.13
CA VAL A 243 11.29 -9.77 9.20
C VAL A 243 10.88 -8.43 9.81
N ALA A 244 9.70 -8.37 10.44
CA ALA A 244 9.18 -7.12 10.99
C ALA A 244 8.32 -7.35 12.23
N THR A 245 8.31 -6.35 13.11
CA THR A 245 7.58 -6.36 14.37
C THR A 245 6.79 -5.09 14.55
N ILE A 246 5.50 -5.26 14.82
CA ILE A 246 4.58 -4.19 15.21
C ILE A 246 4.56 -4.09 16.74
N ALA A 247 4.66 -2.88 17.26
CA ALA A 247 4.32 -2.55 18.63
C ALA A 247 3.34 -1.36 18.65
N THR A 248 2.49 -1.32 19.67
CA THR A 248 1.43 -0.31 19.82
C THR A 248 1.43 0.21 21.23
N HIS A 249 1.36 1.53 21.37
CA HIS A 249 1.50 2.26 22.61
C HIS A 249 0.35 3.25 22.78
N ASP A 250 -0.18 3.35 23.99
CA ASP A 250 -1.10 4.42 24.36
C ASP A 250 -0.34 5.75 24.43
N VAL A 251 -0.69 6.69 23.54
CA VAL A 251 -0.01 7.99 23.41
C VAL A 251 -0.14 8.82 24.68
N GLU A 252 -1.28 8.72 25.38
CA GLU A 252 -1.54 9.50 26.61
C GLU A 252 -0.62 9.08 27.76
N LYS A 253 0.00 7.89 27.67
CA LYS A 253 0.95 7.37 28.64
C LYS A 253 2.41 7.68 28.29
N ILE A 254 2.65 8.26 27.11
CA ILE A 254 3.97 8.70 26.65
C ILE A 254 4.14 10.17 27.05
N PRO A 255 5.30 10.58 27.59
CA PRO A 255 5.58 11.99 27.85
C PRO A 255 5.47 12.82 26.57
N SER A 256 4.83 13.98 26.65
CA SER A 256 4.71 14.93 25.53
C SER A 256 6.02 15.68 25.24
N GLU A 257 6.99 15.59 26.14
CA GLU A 257 8.28 16.28 26.04
C GLU A 257 9.36 15.39 25.43
N GLY A 258 10.14 15.97 24.52
CA GLY A 258 11.33 15.34 23.94
C GLY A 258 11.04 14.23 22.92
N PRO A 259 12.04 13.88 22.10
CA PRO A 259 11.90 12.80 21.15
C PRO A 259 11.94 11.44 21.86
N LEU A 260 11.21 10.46 21.34
CA LEU A 260 11.47 9.06 21.66
C LEU A 260 12.77 8.66 20.99
N ARG A 261 13.63 7.94 21.70
CA ARG A 261 14.90 7.46 21.15
C ARG A 261 14.77 6.00 20.77
N TYR A 262 15.07 5.68 19.52
CA TYR A 262 15.17 4.30 19.04
C TYR A 262 16.65 3.92 18.95
N GLU A 263 17.04 2.97 19.79
CA GLU A 263 18.43 2.71 20.11
C GLU A 263 18.69 1.20 20.24
N ALA A 264 19.96 0.81 20.31
CA ALA A 264 20.35 -0.56 20.65
C ALA A 264 21.31 -0.55 21.84
N ARG A 265 20.93 -1.23 22.92
CA ARG A 265 21.70 -1.26 24.17
C ARG A 265 22.09 -2.69 24.56
N PRO A 266 23.13 -2.87 25.40
CA PRO A 266 23.41 -4.16 26.00
C PRO A 266 22.19 -4.69 26.79
N PRO A 267 21.92 -6.01 26.79
CA PRO A 267 20.75 -6.60 27.46
C PRO A 267 20.63 -6.27 28.96
N SER A 268 21.75 -5.99 29.63
CA SER A 268 21.79 -5.60 31.04
C SER A 268 21.44 -4.12 31.29
N ALA A 269 21.50 -3.27 30.26
CA ALA A 269 21.23 -1.84 30.33
C ALA A 269 19.79 -1.48 29.90
N ILE A 270 19.00 -2.47 29.47
CA ILE A 270 17.59 -2.30 29.11
C ILE A 270 16.76 -2.78 30.30
N ALA A 271 16.01 -1.90 30.94
CA ALA A 271 15.08 -2.25 32.02
C ALA A 271 13.65 -2.03 31.54
N ILE A 272 12.83 -3.10 31.52
CA ILE A 272 11.47 -3.06 30.99
C ILE A 272 10.48 -3.67 32.00
N GLU A 273 9.28 -3.10 32.07
CA GLU A 273 8.13 -3.74 32.72
C GLU A 273 7.36 -4.55 31.67
N PRO A 274 7.60 -5.86 31.53
CA PRO A 274 7.04 -6.64 30.43
C PRO A 274 5.51 -6.73 30.47
N LEU A 275 4.90 -6.61 29.30
CA LEU A 275 3.45 -6.74 29.14
C LEU A 275 2.93 -8.08 29.68
N ASN A 276 1.79 -8.04 30.38
CA ASN A 276 1.11 -9.21 30.97
C ASN A 276 1.95 -9.99 31.99
N ARG A 277 2.96 -9.36 32.58
CA ARG A 277 3.80 -9.92 33.65
C ARG A 277 3.90 -8.90 34.78
N PRO A 278 2.93 -8.86 35.69
CA PRO A 278 2.96 -7.94 36.82
C PRO A 278 4.17 -8.28 37.71
N GLY A 279 4.93 -7.25 38.08
CA GLY A 279 6.10 -7.34 38.93
C GLY A 279 6.28 -6.07 39.74
N PRO A 280 7.23 -6.04 40.68
CA PRO A 280 7.45 -4.88 41.56
C PRO A 280 8.11 -3.68 40.85
N GLY A 281 8.43 -3.79 39.56
CA GLY A 281 9.03 -2.73 38.76
C GLY A 281 9.74 -3.26 37.51
N PRO A 282 10.56 -2.41 36.86
CA PRO A 282 11.32 -2.77 35.67
C PRO A 282 12.33 -3.89 35.93
N VAL A 283 12.40 -4.86 35.02
CA VAL A 283 13.33 -5.99 35.08
C VAL A 283 14.37 -5.84 33.95
N PRO A 284 15.66 -6.13 34.19
CA PRO A 284 16.66 -6.14 33.12
C PRO A 284 16.28 -7.11 32.00
N ALA A 285 16.40 -6.70 30.74
CA ALA A 285 16.00 -7.50 29.58
C ALA A 285 16.75 -8.83 29.53
N ARG A 286 18.02 -8.86 29.97
CA ARG A 286 18.79 -10.12 30.12
C ARG A 286 18.11 -11.11 31.06
N GLU A 287 17.62 -10.64 32.20
CA GLU A 287 16.95 -11.49 33.18
C GLU A 287 15.61 -11.98 32.65
N LEU A 288 14.82 -11.09 32.04
CA LEU A 288 13.58 -11.45 31.36
C LEU A 288 13.81 -12.51 30.28
N PHE A 289 14.85 -12.35 29.45
CA PHE A 289 15.20 -13.32 28.42
C PHE A 289 15.54 -14.70 29.00
N LEU A 290 16.36 -14.74 30.05
CA LEU A 290 16.70 -15.99 30.74
C LEU A 290 15.48 -16.65 31.37
N GLN A 291 14.57 -15.86 31.97
CA GLN A 291 13.31 -16.37 32.51
C GLN A 291 12.46 -16.99 31.40
N LEU A 292 12.29 -16.29 30.27
CA LEU A 292 11.54 -16.79 29.11
C LEU A 292 12.16 -18.07 28.55
N GLN A 293 13.48 -18.18 28.52
CA GLN A 293 14.18 -19.39 28.07
C GLN A 293 13.92 -20.58 29.01
N ARG A 294 13.97 -20.37 30.34
CA ARG A 294 13.64 -21.42 31.32
C ARG A 294 12.18 -21.88 31.19
N GLU A 295 11.25 -20.95 31.01
CA GLU A 295 9.83 -21.26 30.79
C GLU A 295 9.61 -22.06 29.50
N ALA A 296 10.29 -21.67 28.42
CA ALA A 296 10.25 -22.36 27.15
C ALA A 296 10.73 -23.81 27.27
N ASP A 297 11.84 -24.03 27.99
CA ASP A 297 12.40 -25.36 28.23
C ASP A 297 11.53 -26.20 29.16
N ALA A 298 10.93 -25.60 30.19
CA ALA A 298 9.98 -26.28 31.07
C ALA A 298 8.74 -26.76 30.29
N LEU A 299 8.15 -25.89 29.47
CA LEU A 299 7.00 -26.23 28.61
C LEU A 299 7.34 -27.32 27.59
N ARG A 300 8.55 -27.28 27.02
CA ARG A 300 9.04 -28.32 26.10
C ARG A 300 9.13 -29.68 26.80
N LYS A 301 9.67 -29.71 28.03
CA LYS A 301 9.77 -30.94 28.85
C LYS A 301 8.39 -31.48 29.22
N GLU A 302 7.48 -30.61 29.63
CA GLU A 302 6.11 -30.98 30.03
C GLU A 302 5.31 -31.53 28.85
N LYS A 303 5.26 -30.83 27.71
CA LYS A 303 4.44 -31.20 26.56
C LYS A 303 5.08 -32.25 25.66
N LYS A 304 6.33 -32.65 25.91
CA LYS A 304 7.15 -33.55 25.06
C LYS A 304 7.12 -33.16 23.56
N ARG A 305 6.96 -31.86 23.26
CA ARG A 305 6.90 -31.32 21.90
C ARG A 305 8.06 -30.37 21.70
N ASN A 306 8.74 -30.46 20.55
CA ASN A 306 9.83 -29.55 20.18
C ASN A 306 9.34 -28.18 19.67
N THR A 307 8.03 -27.92 19.67
CA THR A 307 7.45 -26.67 19.15
C THR A 307 7.21 -25.66 20.26
N TYR A 308 7.87 -24.50 20.19
CA TYR A 308 7.65 -23.37 21.09
C TYR A 308 6.37 -22.58 20.71
N SER A 309 5.59 -22.17 21.72
CA SER A 309 4.36 -21.39 21.57
C SER A 309 4.51 -19.98 22.11
N GLY A 310 3.74 -19.03 21.58
CA GLY A 310 3.71 -17.65 22.07
C GLY A 310 5.04 -16.92 21.89
N ILE A 311 5.45 -16.16 22.91
CA ILE A 311 6.64 -15.31 22.87
C ILE A 311 7.95 -16.10 22.81
N HIS A 312 7.96 -17.33 23.35
CA HIS A 312 9.15 -18.20 23.40
C HIS A 312 9.67 -18.56 22.01
N ARG A 313 8.80 -18.53 20.98
CA ARG A 313 9.18 -18.77 19.59
C ARG A 313 10.20 -17.75 19.08
N TYR A 314 10.20 -16.53 19.61
CA TYR A 314 10.97 -15.40 19.07
C TYR A 314 12.30 -15.16 19.79
N LEU A 315 12.61 -15.91 20.84
CA LEU A 315 13.85 -15.72 21.63
C LEU A 315 15.12 -15.91 20.78
N HIS A 316 15.10 -16.85 19.85
CA HIS A 316 16.24 -17.12 18.95
C HIS A 316 16.65 -15.90 18.09
N LEU A 317 15.75 -14.92 17.89
CA LEU A 317 16.04 -13.72 17.09
C LEU A 317 17.05 -12.77 17.73
N LEU A 318 17.26 -12.92 19.04
CA LEU A 318 18.19 -12.12 19.85
C LEU A 318 19.40 -12.91 20.34
N GLU A 319 19.40 -14.22 20.12
CA GLU A 319 20.47 -15.11 20.57
C GLU A 319 21.79 -14.75 19.87
N GLY A 320 22.86 -14.61 20.65
CA GLY A 320 24.19 -14.25 20.15
C GLY A 320 24.38 -12.77 19.77
N LYS A 321 23.36 -11.91 19.87
CA LYS A 321 23.49 -10.47 19.56
C LYS A 321 23.98 -9.68 20.78
N PRO A 322 25.01 -8.82 20.63
CA PRO A 322 25.58 -8.06 21.74
C PRO A 322 24.70 -6.88 22.19
N LEU A 323 23.93 -6.31 21.25
CA LEU A 323 23.07 -5.16 21.46
C LEU A 323 21.64 -5.49 21.01
N TRP A 324 20.67 -4.99 21.76
CA TRP A 324 19.25 -5.27 21.58
C TRP A 324 18.47 -3.98 21.33
N PRO A 325 17.58 -3.95 20.32
CA PRO A 325 16.86 -2.74 19.96
C PRO A 325 15.71 -2.45 20.92
N CYS A 326 15.62 -1.20 21.38
CA CYS A 326 14.53 -0.71 22.22
C CYS A 326 14.09 0.69 21.83
N LEU A 327 12.83 1.00 22.12
CA LEU A 327 12.31 2.37 22.09
C LEU A 327 12.22 2.89 23.51
N VAL A 328 12.80 4.06 23.77
CA VAL A 328 12.77 4.71 25.08
C VAL A 328 12.23 6.13 24.98
N ASP A 329 11.68 6.62 26.09
CA ASP A 329 11.26 8.01 26.21
C ASP A 329 12.38 8.94 26.72
N CYS A 330 12.02 10.20 26.93
CA CYS A 330 12.90 11.23 27.47
C CYS A 330 13.34 10.99 28.93
N HIS A 331 12.63 10.14 29.67
CA HIS A 331 12.93 9.73 31.05
C HIS A 331 13.69 8.40 31.10
N ASP A 332 14.18 7.91 29.96
CA ASP A 332 14.90 6.64 29.83
C ASP A 332 14.05 5.39 30.16
N ARG A 333 12.71 5.52 30.10
CA ARG A 333 11.80 4.39 30.31
C ARG A 333 11.64 3.62 29.00
N VAL A 334 11.80 2.30 29.06
CA VAL A 334 11.65 1.43 27.88
C VAL A 334 10.17 1.22 27.57
N LEU A 335 9.76 1.64 26.38
CA LEU A 335 8.41 1.49 25.85
C LEU A 335 8.22 0.15 25.13
N SER A 336 9.23 -0.28 24.37
CA SER A 336 9.25 -1.57 23.68
C SER A 336 10.65 -2.15 23.60
N PHE A 337 10.69 -3.48 23.61
CA PHE A 337 11.89 -4.28 23.44
C PHE A 337 11.68 -5.25 22.27
N HIS A 338 12.24 -4.90 21.12
CA HIS A 338 12.02 -5.63 19.88
C HIS A 338 12.98 -6.82 19.75
N PRO A 339 12.53 -7.95 19.17
CA PRO A 339 11.19 -8.28 18.66
C PRO A 339 10.26 -8.96 19.69
N ILE A 340 10.54 -8.81 20.99
CA ILE A 340 9.99 -9.65 22.06
C ILE A 340 8.67 -9.10 22.60
N THR A 341 8.69 -7.96 23.29
CA THR A 341 7.52 -7.46 24.02
C THR A 341 7.49 -5.94 24.13
N ASN A 342 6.28 -5.42 24.30
CA ASN A 342 6.04 -4.04 24.70
C ASN A 342 6.09 -3.93 26.22
N SER A 343 6.17 -2.70 26.70
CA SER A 343 6.11 -2.34 28.12
C SER A 343 4.67 -2.22 28.60
N HIS A 344 4.44 -2.56 29.86
CA HIS A 344 3.17 -2.37 30.55
C HIS A 344 2.82 -0.87 30.69
N LEU A 345 3.83 0.00 30.76
CA LEU A 345 3.68 1.45 30.95
C LEU A 345 2.79 2.11 29.90
N THR A 346 2.89 1.66 28.65
CA THR A 346 2.13 2.19 27.51
C THR A 346 1.11 1.19 26.98
N LYS A 347 0.64 0.26 27.83
CA LYS A 347 -0.35 -0.74 27.45
C LYS A 347 -1.63 -0.06 26.97
N ILE A 348 -2.13 -0.46 25.80
CA ILE A 348 -3.45 -0.05 25.30
C ILE A 348 -4.57 -0.76 26.08
N SER A 349 -5.66 -0.04 26.33
CA SER A 349 -6.88 -0.54 26.98
C SER A 349 -8.13 -0.08 26.21
N GLU A 350 -9.32 -0.42 26.69
CA GLU A 350 -10.58 -0.04 26.02
C GLU A 350 -10.81 1.48 26.04
N GLU A 351 -10.17 2.20 26.97
CA GLU A 351 -10.22 3.64 27.12
C GLU A 351 -9.20 4.38 26.23
N THR A 352 -8.23 3.66 25.63
CA THR A 352 -7.20 4.27 24.79
C THR A 352 -7.83 4.79 23.50
N THR A 353 -7.64 6.08 23.21
CA THR A 353 -8.15 6.72 21.99
C THR A 353 -7.06 7.03 20.97
N ASN A 354 -5.83 7.24 21.42
CA ASN A 354 -4.70 7.62 20.58
C ASN A 354 -3.61 6.54 20.70
N VAL A 355 -3.28 5.89 19.58
CA VAL A 355 -2.30 4.80 19.56
C VAL A 355 -1.11 5.18 18.69
N LEU A 356 0.08 5.20 19.28
CA LEU A 356 1.33 5.20 18.54
C LEU A 356 1.57 3.78 18.04
N VAL A 357 1.59 3.64 16.71
CA VAL A 357 1.96 2.41 16.03
C VAL A 357 3.41 2.54 15.62
N GLU A 358 4.24 1.59 16.00
CA GLU A 358 5.60 1.44 15.48
C GLU A 358 5.77 0.10 14.76
N VAL A 359 6.48 0.11 13.64
CA VAL A 359 6.84 -1.09 12.88
C VAL A 359 8.34 -1.07 12.62
N THR A 360 9.04 -2.03 13.22
CA THR A 360 10.50 -2.16 13.10
C THR A 360 10.89 -3.38 12.28
N SER A 361 12.00 -3.30 11.53
CA SER A 361 12.57 -4.38 10.72
C SER A 361 14.09 -4.34 10.70
N SER A 362 14.72 -5.51 10.65
CA SER A 362 16.18 -5.64 10.50
C SER A 362 16.64 -5.72 9.05
N SER A 363 15.71 -5.84 8.09
CA SER A 363 16.07 -6.13 6.69
C SER A 363 15.36 -5.28 5.64
N SER A 364 14.15 -4.75 5.92
CA SER A 364 13.36 -4.09 4.88
C SER A 364 12.42 -3.01 5.41
N GLN A 365 12.73 -1.76 5.08
CA GLN A 365 11.82 -0.63 5.30
C GLN A 365 10.51 -0.72 4.48
N PRO A 366 10.51 -1.15 3.20
CA PRO A 366 9.27 -1.33 2.44
C PRO A 366 8.27 -2.30 3.12
N ILE A 367 8.77 -3.33 3.81
CA ILE A 367 7.90 -4.26 4.55
C ILE A 367 7.29 -3.55 5.77
N CYS A 368 8.03 -2.69 6.48
CA CYS A 368 7.45 -1.87 7.54
C CYS A 368 6.30 -1.00 7.03
N ARG A 369 6.48 -0.34 5.87
CA ARG A 369 5.44 0.50 5.24
C ARG A 369 4.19 -0.32 4.92
N LYS A 370 4.39 -1.46 4.25
CA LYS A 370 3.28 -2.36 3.88
C LYS A 370 2.49 -2.86 5.09
N ILE A 371 3.18 -3.21 6.17
CA ILE A 371 2.53 -3.67 7.41
C ILE A 371 1.74 -2.53 8.05
N ALA A 372 2.34 -1.34 8.17
CA ALA A 372 1.66 -0.17 8.74
C ALA A 372 0.44 0.25 7.90
N ASP A 373 0.57 0.28 6.57
CA ASP A 373 -0.53 0.56 5.64
C ASP A 373 -1.66 -0.48 5.78
N THR A 374 -1.32 -1.77 5.83
CA THR A 374 -2.32 -2.83 6.01
C THR A 374 -3.02 -2.71 7.37
N LEU A 375 -2.28 -2.40 8.44
CA LEU A 375 -2.85 -2.19 9.76
C LEU A 375 -3.83 -1.01 9.77
N ILE A 376 -3.46 0.12 9.17
CA ILE A 376 -4.31 1.32 9.08
C ILE A 376 -5.59 1.03 8.29
N LEU A 377 -5.45 0.44 7.10
CA LEU A 377 -6.61 0.11 6.24
C LEU A 377 -7.58 -0.83 6.96
N GLU A 378 -7.08 -1.93 7.51
CA GLU A 378 -7.94 -2.89 8.19
C GLU A 378 -8.54 -2.30 9.47
N SER A 379 -7.83 -1.41 10.17
CA SER A 379 -8.38 -0.70 11.31
C SER A 379 -9.60 0.15 10.93
N LEU A 380 -9.54 0.83 9.78
CA LEU A 380 -10.67 1.59 9.24
C LEU A 380 -11.83 0.66 8.88
N LEU A 381 -11.56 -0.43 8.16
CA LEU A 381 -12.60 -1.39 7.72
C LEU A 381 -13.26 -2.14 8.89
N MET A 382 -12.54 -2.30 10.01
CA MET A 382 -13.07 -2.87 11.24
C MET A 382 -13.97 -1.89 12.03
N GLY A 383 -14.07 -0.63 11.57
CA GLY A 383 -14.86 0.40 12.24
C GLY A 383 -14.27 0.87 13.56
N LEU A 384 -12.93 0.95 13.63
CA LEU A 384 -12.23 1.56 14.76
C LEU A 384 -12.22 3.09 14.71
N GLY A 385 -12.65 3.69 13.60
CA GLY A 385 -12.76 5.14 13.45
C GLY A 385 -13.92 5.73 14.23
N LYS A 386 -13.99 7.07 14.24
CA LYS A 386 -15.20 7.77 14.67
C LYS A 386 -16.30 7.62 13.63
N VAL A 387 -17.53 7.50 14.10
CA VAL A 387 -18.71 7.50 13.23
C VAL A 387 -19.13 8.94 12.96
N GLU A 388 -19.13 9.36 11.70
CA GLU A 388 -19.74 10.62 11.25
C GLU A 388 -21.04 10.32 10.47
N ASP A 389 -22.00 11.26 10.49
CA ASP A 389 -23.32 11.18 9.83
C ASP A 389 -24.18 9.93 10.11
N GLN A 390 -25.17 10.06 11.00
CA GLN A 390 -26.30 9.11 11.18
C GLN A 390 -25.97 7.59 11.16
N GLY A 391 -24.73 7.18 11.46
CA GLY A 391 -24.36 5.80 11.77
C GLY A 391 -23.62 4.98 10.70
N SER A 392 -23.34 5.49 9.50
CA SER A 392 -22.80 4.64 8.40
C SER A 392 -21.34 4.85 8.03
N LYS A 393 -20.74 6.04 8.27
CA LYS A 393 -19.39 6.38 7.78
C LYS A 393 -18.35 6.28 8.89
N GLN A 394 -17.25 5.58 8.63
CA GLN A 394 -16.10 5.52 9.53
C GLN A 394 -15.04 6.53 9.10
N VAL A 395 -14.56 7.34 10.05
CA VAL A 395 -13.47 8.28 9.86
C VAL A 395 -12.30 7.89 10.76
N LEU A 396 -11.19 7.49 10.16
CA LEU A 396 -9.96 7.19 10.86
C LEU A 396 -8.95 8.31 10.61
N VAL A 397 -8.37 8.84 11.68
CA VAL A 397 -7.40 9.94 11.60
C VAL A 397 -6.01 9.38 11.88
N VAL A 398 -5.07 9.61 10.97
CA VAL A 398 -3.68 9.17 11.10
C VAL A 398 -2.77 10.39 11.04
N GLU A 399 -2.04 10.61 12.13
CA GLU A 399 -1.04 11.65 12.25
C GLU A 399 0.34 11.11 11.88
N GLN A 400 1.07 11.94 11.14
CA GLN A 400 2.44 11.68 10.74
C GLN A 400 3.42 11.73 11.91
N VAL A 401 4.35 10.77 11.96
CA VAL A 401 5.49 10.81 12.89
C VAL A 401 6.79 10.97 12.11
N ARG A 402 7.64 11.86 12.60
CA ARG A 402 8.95 12.15 12.01
C ARG A 402 10.01 11.24 12.61
N VAL A 403 10.89 10.73 11.77
CA VAL A 403 12.07 9.95 12.18
C VAL A 403 13.32 10.74 11.83
N LEU A 404 14.16 11.01 12.82
CA LEU A 404 15.42 11.73 12.70
C LEU A 404 16.60 10.75 12.65
N ASN A 405 17.61 11.09 11.88
CA ASN A 405 18.92 10.44 11.91
C ASN A 405 19.69 10.79 13.21
N PRO A 406 20.78 10.06 13.51
CA PRO A 406 21.62 10.36 14.69
C PRO A 406 22.23 11.76 14.72
N ASP A 407 22.36 12.42 13.56
CA ASP A 407 22.83 13.79 13.41
C ASP A 407 21.72 14.84 13.68
N GLY A 408 20.50 14.40 13.99
CA GLY A 408 19.33 15.25 14.22
C GLY A 408 18.58 15.67 12.97
N ASN A 409 19.06 15.30 11.76
CA ASN A 409 18.40 15.64 10.51
C ASN A 409 17.18 14.73 10.27
N LEU A 410 16.14 15.27 9.62
CA LEU A 410 14.98 14.48 9.23
C LEU A 410 15.38 13.37 8.25
N LYS A 411 15.17 12.11 8.64
CA LYS A 411 15.40 10.94 7.78
C LYS A 411 14.22 10.72 6.85
N PHE A 412 13.01 10.66 7.42
CA PHE A 412 11.74 10.60 6.70
C PHE A 412 10.58 10.84 7.65
N VAL A 413 9.37 10.96 7.08
CA VAL A 413 8.09 11.01 7.79
C VAL A 413 7.20 9.87 7.30
N TYR A 414 6.32 9.36 8.16
CA TYR A 414 5.29 8.39 7.78
C TYR A 414 3.97 8.71 8.47
N PRO A 415 2.81 8.60 7.78
CA PRO A 415 2.66 8.31 6.35
C PRO A 415 3.05 9.49 5.45
N SER A 416 3.92 9.29 4.46
CA SER A 416 4.28 10.30 3.46
C SER A 416 3.29 10.32 2.29
N LYS A 417 3.55 11.14 1.25
CA LYS A 417 2.68 11.27 0.06
C LYS A 417 2.49 9.97 -0.73
N VAL A 418 3.42 9.03 -0.61
CA VAL A 418 3.41 7.73 -1.33
C VAL A 418 2.86 6.57 -0.48
N ASP A 419 2.55 6.81 0.78
CA ASP A 419 2.03 5.79 1.71
C ASP A 419 0.50 5.87 1.83
N CYS A 420 -0.15 4.79 2.25
CA CYS A 420 -1.61 4.73 2.39
C CYS A 420 -2.37 5.03 1.08
N LEU A 421 -1.83 4.62 -0.07
CA LEU A 421 -2.48 4.71 -1.37
C LEU A 421 -3.32 3.45 -1.60
N TYR A 422 -4.53 3.43 -1.06
CA TYR A 422 -5.42 2.26 -1.17
C TYR A 422 -6.27 2.32 -2.44
N GLU A 423 -6.24 1.23 -3.21
CA GLU A 423 -7.21 0.94 -4.27
C GLU A 423 -8.36 0.13 -3.67
N HIS A 424 -9.17 0.75 -2.81
CA HIS A 424 -10.31 0.09 -2.16
C HIS A 424 -11.62 0.84 -2.49
N PRO A 425 -12.68 0.16 -2.96
CA PRO A 425 -13.91 0.81 -3.42
C PRO A 425 -14.58 1.62 -2.30
N ASP A 426 -14.45 1.15 -1.06
CA ASP A 426 -15.12 1.77 0.10
C ASP A 426 -14.27 2.77 0.89
N VAL A 427 -13.05 3.11 0.44
CA VAL A 427 -12.12 3.95 1.23
C VAL A 427 -11.64 5.14 0.43
N ARG A 428 -11.80 6.32 1.00
CA ARG A 428 -11.27 7.59 0.49
C ARG A 428 -10.20 8.14 1.40
N VAL A 429 -9.03 8.46 0.84
CA VAL A 429 -7.91 9.04 1.58
C VAL A 429 -7.85 10.55 1.36
N LEU A 430 -7.92 11.32 2.44
CA LEU A 430 -7.79 12.78 2.46
C LEU A 430 -6.52 13.18 3.19
N ARG A 431 -5.73 14.08 2.60
CA ARG A 431 -4.52 14.63 3.23
C ARG A 431 -4.78 16.08 3.59
N LYS A 432 -4.79 16.40 4.89
CA LYS A 432 -4.93 17.75 5.41
C LYS A 432 -3.52 18.33 5.58
N TYR A 433 -3.17 19.29 4.74
CA TYR A 433 -1.87 19.98 4.74
C TYR A 433 -1.95 21.26 5.56
#